data_AF-G4VJK8-F1
#
_entry.id   AF-G4VJK8-F1
#
_cell.length_a   1.000
_cell.length_b   1.000
_cell.length_c   1.000
_cell.angle_alpha   90.00
_cell.angle_beta   90.00
_cell.angle_gamma   90.00
#
_symmetry.space_group_name_H-M   'P 1'
#
loop_
_entity.id
_entity.type
_entity.pdbx_description
1 polymer ?
#
loop_
_entity_poly.entity_id
_entity_poly.type
_entity_poly.pdbx_seq_one_letter_code
_entity_poly.pdbx_strand_id
1 'polypeptide(L)'
;MNCREYSFIFSVVEPEISDVVSALFHTILLHRTLPTLDFKGGAVSYNSYLGICDVDCKSLDLTYVCINSNQLIEKVATSVSAFVEAMHRDSCSSNNNGEVRGAINLEFMVHRKGVWLGPEASTWERWIVNVILKTVSANEKEDHRRQISNQLRDELCNILEHFNSPSAYAPSLGSSQAETEHIIDFSMCGISPYRFNINYLANSCQSRSGVSVTMRRIFKDARL
;
A
#
# COMPACT_ATOMS: atom_id res chain seq x y z
N MET A 1 -9.70 6.33 -17.43
CA MET A 1 -9.27 6.95 -16.15
C MET A 1 -7.77 6.81 -16.07
N ASN A 2 -7.04 7.90 -15.85
CA ASN A 2 -5.60 7.82 -15.62
C ASN A 2 -5.39 7.44 -14.16
N CYS A 3 -4.67 6.35 -13.91
CA CYS A 3 -4.25 5.95 -12.57
C CYS A 3 -3.34 7.04 -12.00
N ARG A 4 -3.64 7.51 -10.78
CA ARG A 4 -2.74 8.40 -10.03
C ARG A 4 -1.70 7.57 -9.30
N GLU A 5 -0.42 7.86 -9.53
CA GLU A 5 0.67 7.08 -8.98
C GLU A 5 1.55 7.90 -8.05
N TYR A 6 1.91 7.31 -6.91
CA TYR A 6 2.81 7.88 -5.93
C TYR A 6 3.87 6.83 -5.58
N SER A 7 5.11 7.25 -5.39
CA SER A 7 6.22 6.34 -5.16
C SER A 7 7.12 6.82 -4.05
N PHE A 8 7.50 5.91 -3.16
CA PHE A 8 8.51 6.09 -2.14
C PHE A 8 9.73 5.23 -2.45
N ILE A 9 10.90 5.65 -1.97
CA ILE A 9 12.14 4.87 -2.10
C ILE A 9 12.81 4.80 -0.74
N PHE A 10 12.97 3.58 -0.23
CA PHE A 10 13.60 3.31 1.06
C PHE A 10 14.80 2.38 0.89
N SER A 11 15.96 2.78 1.41
CA SER A 11 17.16 1.94 1.48
C SER A 11 17.36 1.45 2.91
N VAL A 12 16.94 0.22 3.19
CA VAL A 12 16.69 -0.29 4.54
C VAL A 12 17.42 -1.60 4.82
N VAL A 13 17.54 -1.96 6.09
CA VAL A 13 17.87 -3.35 6.48
C VAL A 13 16.60 -4.18 6.59
N GLU A 14 16.72 -5.51 6.47
CA GLU A 14 15.56 -6.42 6.37
C GLU A 14 14.50 -6.23 7.47
N PRO A 15 14.84 -6.07 8.76
CA PRO A 15 13.85 -5.91 9.82
C PRO A 15 12.99 -4.63 9.72
N GLU A 16 13.46 -3.61 8.99
CA GLU A 16 12.77 -2.31 8.86
C GLU A 16 11.70 -2.33 7.77
N ILE A 17 11.75 -3.29 6.83
CA ILE A 17 10.83 -3.37 5.70
C ILE A 17 9.37 -3.40 6.18
N SER A 18 9.08 -4.24 7.17
CA SER A 18 7.73 -4.42 7.70
C SER A 18 7.19 -3.12 8.30
N ASP A 19 8.00 -2.42 9.10
CA ASP A 19 7.61 -1.16 9.73
C ASP A 19 7.33 -0.07 8.69
N VAL A 20 8.24 0.11 7.72
CA VAL A 20 8.09 1.12 6.66
C VAL A 20 6.81 0.86 5.85
N VAL A 21 6.64 -0.36 5.35
CA VAL A 21 5.51 -0.68 4.47
C VAL A 21 4.20 -0.61 5.24
N SER A 22 4.13 -1.18 6.45
CA SER A 22 2.91 -1.15 7.25
C SER A 22 2.52 0.26 7.65
N ALA A 23 3.48 1.10 8.09
CA ALA A 23 3.17 2.49 8.46
C ALA A 23 2.59 3.28 7.29
N LEU A 24 3.20 3.18 6.10
CA LEU A 24 2.71 3.85 4.88
C LEU A 24 1.32 3.34 4.49
N PHE A 25 1.16 2.01 4.38
CA PHE A 25 -0.09 1.41 3.92
C PHE A 25 -1.25 1.65 4.89
N HIS A 26 -1.03 1.51 6.20
CA HIS A 26 -2.08 1.78 7.18
C HIS A 26 -2.48 3.26 7.20
N THR A 27 -1.53 4.18 7.03
CA THR A 27 -1.83 5.61 6.92
C THR A 27 -2.65 5.92 5.67
N ILE A 28 -2.29 5.35 4.51
CA ILE A 28 -3.05 5.50 3.27
C ILE A 28 -4.46 4.90 3.43
N LEU A 29 -4.56 3.70 4.00
CA LEU A 29 -5.84 3.01 4.23
C LEU A 29 -6.74 3.75 5.23
N LEU A 30 -6.17 4.48 6.20
CA LEU A 30 -6.92 5.34 7.11
C LEU A 30 -7.77 6.37 6.34
N HIS A 31 -7.20 6.94 5.28
CA HIS A 31 -7.88 7.93 4.43
C HIS A 31 -8.66 7.32 3.24
N ARG A 32 -8.58 6.00 3.06
CA ARG A 32 -9.29 5.25 2.01
C ARG A 32 -10.25 4.20 2.57
N THR A 33 -10.59 4.34 3.83
CA THR A 33 -11.61 3.53 4.47
C THR A 33 -12.69 4.41 5.05
N LEU A 34 -13.95 4.02 4.82
CA LEU A 34 -15.11 4.70 5.35
C LEU A 34 -15.65 3.90 6.54
N PRO A 35 -16.36 4.56 7.48
CA PRO A 35 -17.25 3.83 8.37
C PRO A 35 -18.27 3.02 7.57
N THR A 36 -18.96 2.10 8.25
CA THR A 36 -20.03 1.33 7.61
C THR A 36 -21.06 2.27 6.98
N LEU A 37 -21.34 2.04 5.70
CA LEU A 37 -22.30 2.81 4.93
C LEU A 37 -23.72 2.26 5.12
N ASP A 38 -24.69 3.16 5.25
CA ASP A 38 -26.12 2.86 5.19
C ASP A 38 -26.75 3.61 4.01
N PHE A 39 -27.68 2.96 3.32
CA PHE A 39 -28.33 3.51 2.12
C PHE A 39 -29.84 3.54 2.34
N LYS A 40 -30.41 4.74 2.50
CA LYS A 40 -31.85 4.95 2.77
C LYS A 40 -32.40 6.10 1.93
N GLY A 41 -33.50 5.85 1.23
CA GLY A 41 -34.20 6.89 0.45
C GLY A 41 -33.34 7.56 -0.63
N GLY A 42 -32.34 6.84 -1.18
CA GLY A 42 -31.39 7.38 -2.16
C GLY A 42 -30.26 8.23 -1.56
N ALA A 43 -30.19 8.35 -0.24
CA ALA A 43 -29.08 8.98 0.46
C ALA A 43 -28.13 7.93 1.06
N VAL A 44 -26.84 8.25 1.04
CA VAL A 44 -25.79 7.50 1.75
C VAL A 44 -25.46 8.19 3.06
N SER A 45 -25.37 7.43 4.14
CA SER A 45 -24.97 7.90 5.47
C SER A 45 -23.98 6.95 6.13
N TYR A 46 -23.32 7.41 7.19
CA TYR A 46 -22.48 6.57 8.05
C TYR A 46 -23.29 6.14 9.27
N ASN A 47 -23.30 4.84 9.58
CA ASN A 47 -23.98 4.30 10.76
C ASN A 47 -23.02 3.82 11.87
N SER A 48 -21.71 4.03 11.68
CA SER A 48 -20.66 3.72 12.63
C SER A 48 -19.56 4.79 12.62
N TYR A 49 -18.52 4.59 13.42
CA TYR A 49 -17.28 5.37 13.40
C TYR A 49 -16.10 4.45 13.04
N LEU A 50 -15.01 5.03 12.56
CA LEU A 50 -13.75 4.32 12.36
C LEU A 50 -12.98 4.28 13.69
N GLY A 51 -12.88 3.10 14.28
CA GLY A 51 -11.95 2.88 15.39
C GLY A 51 -10.50 2.96 14.88
N ILE A 52 -9.63 3.60 15.65
CA ILE A 52 -8.19 3.70 15.36
C ILE A 52 -7.37 3.21 16.56
N CYS A 53 -6.14 2.76 16.31
CA CYS A 53 -5.17 2.44 17.34
C CYS A 53 -3.76 2.86 16.92
N ASP A 54 -2.93 3.13 17.93
CA ASP A 54 -1.51 3.42 17.79
C ASP A 54 -0.73 2.11 17.70
N VAL A 55 0.25 2.04 16.80
CA VAL A 55 1.10 0.88 16.57
C VAL A 55 2.56 1.29 16.59
N ASP A 56 3.28 0.82 17.60
CA ASP A 56 4.72 1.01 17.71
C ASP A 56 5.45 0.14 16.69
N CYS A 57 6.33 0.76 15.91
CA CYS A 57 7.26 0.04 15.04
C CYS A 57 8.22 -0.84 15.86
N LYS A 58 8.62 -1.99 15.30
CA LYS A 58 9.48 -2.97 16.02
C LYS A 58 10.96 -2.69 15.86
N SER A 59 11.33 -2.16 14.70
CA SER A 59 12.71 -1.91 14.24
C SER A 59 13.00 -0.42 14.13
N LEU A 60 11.98 0.43 14.00
CA LEU A 60 12.09 1.89 13.92
C LEU A 60 11.55 2.56 15.18
N ASP A 61 12.10 3.73 15.54
CA ASP A 61 11.53 4.59 16.59
C ASP A 61 10.51 5.51 15.95
N LEU A 62 9.30 4.98 15.79
CA LEU A 62 8.14 5.63 15.20
C LEU A 62 6.88 4.87 15.64
N THR A 63 5.79 5.60 15.86
CA THR A 63 4.46 5.04 16.10
C THR A 63 3.55 5.55 14.98
N TYR A 64 2.81 4.67 14.33
CA TYR A 64 1.83 5.04 13.31
C TYR A 64 0.42 4.67 13.77
N VAL A 65 -0.58 5.28 13.15
CA VAL A 65 -2.00 5.01 13.44
C VAL A 65 -2.55 4.08 12.38
N CYS A 66 -3.32 3.08 12.79
CA CYS A 66 -4.09 2.25 11.88
C CYS A 66 -5.56 2.14 12.29
N ILE A 67 -6.38 1.66 11.36
CA ILE A 67 -7.77 1.33 11.65
C ILE A 67 -7.81 0.05 12.48
N ASN A 68 -8.54 0.09 13.59
CA ASN A 68 -8.73 -1.04 14.49
C ASN A 68 -9.70 -2.08 13.90
N SER A 69 -9.25 -2.76 12.85
CA SER A 69 -9.98 -3.84 12.16
C SER A 69 -9.05 -5.01 11.90
N ASN A 70 -9.30 -6.14 12.58
CA ASN A 70 -8.48 -7.34 12.45
C ASN A 70 -8.38 -7.82 10.99
N GLN A 71 -9.47 -7.77 10.22
CA GLN A 71 -9.48 -8.20 8.81
C GLN A 71 -8.58 -7.31 7.94
N LEU A 72 -8.59 -6.00 8.18
CA LEU A 72 -7.76 -5.06 7.44
C LEU A 72 -6.28 -5.20 7.85
N ILE A 73 -6.02 -5.28 9.15
CA ILE A 73 -4.68 -5.47 9.72
C ILE A 73 -4.06 -6.77 9.19
N GLU A 74 -4.79 -7.88 9.25
CA GLU A 74 -4.32 -9.19 8.78
C GLU A 74 -4.05 -9.19 7.26
N LYS A 75 -4.90 -8.54 6.46
CA LYS A 75 -4.70 -8.43 5.01
C LYS A 75 -3.42 -7.67 4.66
N VAL A 76 -3.12 -6.57 5.35
CA VAL A 76 -1.87 -5.84 5.18
C VAL A 76 -0.69 -6.69 5.65
N ALA A 77 -0.74 -7.21 6.88
CA ALA A 77 0.34 -8.00 7.48
C ALA A 77 0.72 -9.23 6.65
N THR A 78 -0.27 -9.96 6.13
CA THR A 78 -0.06 -11.12 5.25
C THR A 78 0.69 -10.72 3.99
N SER A 79 0.29 -9.63 3.34
CA SER A 79 0.90 -9.16 2.09
C SER A 79 2.33 -8.66 2.30
N VAL A 80 2.56 -7.94 3.40
CA VAL A 80 3.88 -7.45 3.81
C VAL A 80 4.80 -8.61 4.15
N SER A 81 4.31 -9.60 4.90
CA SER A 81 5.12 -10.78 5.28
C SER A 81 5.55 -11.57 4.05
N ALA A 82 4.63 -11.81 3.11
CA ALA A 82 4.94 -12.49 1.86
C ALA A 82 5.97 -11.72 1.01
N PHE A 83 5.93 -10.38 1.03
CA PHE A 83 6.93 -9.55 0.36
C PHE A 83 8.31 -9.61 1.03
N VAL A 84 8.36 -9.53 2.37
CA VAL A 84 9.62 -9.67 3.13
C VAL A 84 10.26 -11.04 2.87
N GLU A 85 9.47 -12.12 2.90
CA GLU A 85 9.95 -13.47 2.57
C GLU A 85 10.50 -13.57 1.14
N ALA A 86 9.85 -12.93 0.17
CA ALA A 86 10.32 -12.89 -1.22
C ALA A 86 11.65 -12.13 -1.35
N MET A 87 11.79 -10.97 -0.68
CA MET A 87 13.02 -10.19 -0.63
C MET A 87 14.16 -10.96 0.05
N HIS A 88 13.88 -11.64 1.16
CA HIS A 88 14.84 -12.48 1.87
C HIS A 88 15.36 -13.62 0.96
N ARG A 89 14.47 -14.30 0.25
CA ARG A 89 14.84 -15.35 -0.72
C ARG A 89 15.72 -14.81 -1.85
N ASP A 90 15.41 -13.62 -2.37
CA ASP A 90 16.22 -12.96 -3.40
C ASP A 90 17.62 -12.62 -2.88
N SER A 91 17.72 -12.17 -1.63
CA SER A 91 19.01 -11.89 -0.97
C SER A 91 19.85 -13.14 -0.80
N CYS A 92 19.25 -14.25 -0.38
CA CYS A 92 19.96 -15.53 -0.22
C CYS A 92 20.37 -16.16 -1.57
N SER A 93 19.63 -15.87 -2.66
CA SER A 93 19.90 -16.42 -4.00
C SER A 93 20.90 -15.59 -4.81
N SER A 94 21.16 -14.35 -4.40
CA SER A 94 22.09 -13.47 -5.11
C SER A 94 23.54 -13.85 -4.80
N ASN A 95 24.16 -14.62 -5.71
CA ASN A 95 25.60 -14.89 -5.68
C ASN A 95 26.45 -13.64 -5.93
N ASN A 96 25.84 -12.57 -6.45
CA ASN A 96 26.50 -11.30 -6.67
C ASN A 96 26.29 -10.42 -5.44
N ASN A 97 27.30 -9.61 -5.09
CA ASN A 97 27.18 -8.44 -4.20
C ASN A 97 26.22 -7.35 -4.76
N GLY A 98 25.29 -7.74 -5.64
CA GLY A 98 24.27 -6.88 -6.18
C GLY A 98 23.26 -6.53 -5.11
N GLU A 99 22.84 -5.27 -5.14
CA GLU A 99 21.78 -4.74 -4.30
C GLU A 99 20.45 -5.43 -4.61
N VAL A 100 19.77 -5.94 -3.57
CA VAL A 100 18.47 -6.58 -3.72
C VAL A 100 17.40 -5.50 -3.71
N ARG A 101 16.53 -5.51 -4.72
CA ARG A 101 15.48 -4.52 -4.91
C ARG A 101 14.14 -5.20 -5.08
N GLY A 102 13.10 -4.57 -4.53
CA GLY A 102 11.72 -4.99 -4.73
C GLY A 102 10.78 -3.81 -4.61
N ALA A 103 9.53 -4.03 -5.02
CA ALA A 103 8.48 -3.04 -4.88
C ALA A 103 7.20 -3.72 -4.39
N ILE A 104 6.50 -3.06 -3.47
CA ILE A 104 5.17 -3.47 -3.03
C ILE A 104 4.20 -2.31 -3.24
N ASN A 105 3.02 -2.64 -3.77
CA ASN A 105 2.04 -1.70 -4.28
C ASN A 105 0.73 -1.85 -3.50
N LEU A 106 0.17 -0.72 -3.08
CA LEU A 106 -1.22 -0.62 -2.64
C LEU A 106 -2.03 0.05 -3.75
N GLU A 107 -2.99 -0.68 -4.31
CA GLU A 107 -3.74 -0.27 -5.51
C GLU A 107 -5.23 -0.20 -5.22
N PHE A 108 -5.84 0.96 -5.43
CA PHE A 108 -7.28 1.15 -5.35
C PHE A 108 -7.93 1.03 -6.72
N MET A 109 -9.02 0.27 -6.78
CA MET A 109 -9.60 -0.20 -8.04
C MET A 109 -11.10 0.09 -8.15
N VAL A 110 -11.58 0.18 -9.39
CA VAL A 110 -12.99 0.19 -9.76
C VAL A 110 -13.30 -1.10 -10.52
N HIS A 111 -14.20 -1.92 -10.00
CA HIS A 111 -14.67 -3.15 -10.65
C HIS A 111 -15.85 -2.84 -11.58
N ARG A 112 -15.61 -2.57 -12.86
CA ARG A 112 -16.73 -2.29 -13.78
C ARG A 112 -17.60 -3.54 -13.96
N LYS A 113 -18.91 -3.39 -13.77
CA LYS A 113 -19.91 -4.37 -14.22
C LYS A 113 -20.15 -4.17 -15.73
N GLY A 114 -20.16 -5.25 -16.52
CA GLY A 114 -20.69 -5.20 -17.88
C GLY A 114 -19.75 -5.48 -19.05
N VAL A 115 -18.59 -6.11 -18.85
CA VAL A 115 -17.80 -6.64 -19.98
C VAL A 115 -18.03 -8.16 -20.08
N TRP A 116 -18.32 -8.64 -21.29
CA TRP A 116 -18.57 -10.06 -21.63
C TRP A 116 -17.41 -11.01 -21.23
N LEU A 117 -16.24 -10.46 -20.90
CA LEU A 117 -15.04 -11.19 -20.47
C LEU A 117 -14.80 -11.16 -18.95
N GLY A 118 -15.78 -10.72 -18.16
CA GLY A 118 -15.67 -10.59 -16.72
C GLY A 118 -15.38 -9.15 -16.26
N PRO A 119 -15.39 -8.89 -14.94
CA PRO A 119 -15.12 -7.57 -14.40
C PRO A 119 -13.69 -7.13 -14.76
N GLU A 120 -13.55 -6.11 -15.60
CA GLU A 120 -12.27 -5.44 -15.81
C GLU A 120 -12.07 -4.44 -14.67
N ALA A 121 -11.20 -4.80 -13.72
CA ALA A 121 -10.80 -3.90 -12.66
C ALA A 121 -9.88 -2.81 -13.25
N SER A 122 -10.19 -1.55 -12.99
CA SER A 122 -9.34 -0.42 -13.35
C SER A 122 -8.75 0.22 -12.10
N THR A 123 -7.43 0.22 -11.97
CA THR A 123 -6.72 0.96 -10.92
C THR A 123 -6.89 2.46 -11.15
N TRP A 124 -7.35 3.18 -10.13
CA TRP A 124 -7.50 4.64 -10.17
C TRP A 124 -6.47 5.36 -9.31
N GLU A 125 -5.88 4.66 -8.34
CA GLU A 125 -4.80 5.16 -7.50
C GLU A 125 -3.85 4.02 -7.11
N ARG A 126 -2.55 4.30 -7.11
CA ARG A 126 -1.49 3.34 -6.81
C ARG A 126 -0.40 4.01 -5.98
N TRP A 127 -0.04 3.37 -4.87
CA TRP A 127 1.05 3.77 -4.00
C TRP A 127 2.13 2.69 -4.02
N ILE A 128 3.35 3.07 -4.38
CA ILE A 128 4.47 2.15 -4.64
C ILE A 128 5.54 2.38 -3.58
N VAL A 129 5.88 1.35 -2.80
CA VAL A 129 7.03 1.39 -1.90
C VAL A 129 8.17 0.62 -2.56
N ASN A 130 9.16 1.35 -3.06
CA ASN A 130 10.37 0.76 -3.61
C ASN A 130 11.35 0.52 -2.46
N VAL A 131 11.73 -0.74 -2.27
CA VAL A 131 12.63 -1.18 -1.21
C VAL A 131 13.95 -1.60 -1.81
N ILE A 132 15.01 -1.03 -1.26
CA ILE A 132 16.39 -1.35 -1.56
C ILE A 132 16.97 -1.96 -0.29
N LEU A 133 17.27 -3.25 -0.32
CA LEU A 133 17.85 -3.95 0.82
C LEU A 133 19.35 -3.72 0.85
N LYS A 134 19.84 -3.24 2.00
CA LYS A 134 21.27 -3.02 2.25
C LYS A 134 21.74 -3.72 3.51
N THR A 135 23.04 -3.86 3.61
CA THR A 135 23.74 -4.23 4.84
C THR A 135 24.33 -2.98 5.48
N VAL A 136 24.30 -2.93 6.81
CA VAL A 136 24.81 -1.81 7.60
C VAL A 136 25.72 -2.37 8.69
N SER A 137 26.87 -1.76 8.92
CA SER A 137 27.80 -2.16 9.97
C SER A 137 27.23 -1.88 11.36
N ALA A 138 27.70 -2.61 12.37
CA ALA A 138 27.16 -2.50 13.73
C ALA A 138 27.26 -1.08 14.32
N ASN A 139 28.31 -0.33 13.98
CA ASN A 139 28.52 1.04 14.44
C ASN A 139 27.62 2.08 13.76
N GLU A 140 27.08 1.79 12.56
CA GLU A 140 26.22 2.70 11.80
C GLU A 140 24.73 2.38 11.99
N LYS A 141 24.40 1.26 12.65
CA LYS A 141 23.04 0.74 12.75
C LYS A 141 22.06 1.74 13.40
N GLU A 142 22.48 2.42 14.48
CA GLU A 142 21.62 3.37 15.19
C GLU A 142 21.40 4.66 14.38
N ASP A 143 22.45 5.20 13.76
CA ASP A 143 22.33 6.37 12.90
C ASP A 143 21.45 6.07 11.69
N HIS A 144 21.61 4.87 11.11
CA HIS A 144 20.77 4.41 10.02
C HIS A 144 19.30 4.30 10.44
N ARG A 145 19.02 3.67 11.59
CA ARG A 145 17.67 3.53 12.14
C ARG A 145 16.99 4.89 12.32
N ARG A 146 17.71 5.88 12.86
CA ARG A 146 17.22 7.26 13.00
C ARG A 146 16.95 7.93 11.65
N GLN A 147 17.84 7.73 10.68
CA GLN A 147 17.64 8.25 9.32
C GLN A 147 16.36 7.71 8.70
N ILE A 148 16.10 6.39 8.81
CA ILE A 148 14.89 5.78 8.26
C ILE A 148 13.64 6.19 9.03
N SER A 149 13.68 6.27 10.36
CA SER A 149 12.59 6.83 11.17
C SER A 149 12.22 8.25 10.72
N ASN A 150 13.21 9.12 10.52
CA ASN A 150 12.97 10.50 10.09
C ASN A 150 12.40 10.55 8.66
N GLN A 151 12.98 9.80 7.73
CA GLN A 151 12.46 9.71 6.36
C GLN A 151 11.02 9.21 6.35
N LEU A 152 10.72 8.14 7.08
CA LEU A 152 9.37 7.59 7.16
C LEU A 152 8.39 8.61 7.74
N ARG A 153 8.76 9.30 8.81
CA ARG A 153 7.94 10.38 9.39
C ARG A 153 7.62 11.47 8.37
N ASP A 154 8.61 11.93 7.62
CA ASP A 154 8.42 12.98 6.62
C ASP A 154 7.48 12.50 5.49
N GLU A 155 7.60 11.24 5.05
CA GLU A 155 6.68 10.65 4.06
C GLU A 155 5.26 10.47 4.60
N LEU A 156 5.11 10.10 5.88
CA LEU A 156 3.79 10.06 6.52
C LEU A 156 3.15 11.45 6.53
N CYS A 157 3.91 12.50 6.86
CA CYS A 157 3.42 13.88 6.78
C CYS A 157 3.02 14.26 5.34
N ASN A 158 3.82 13.90 4.33
CA ASN A 158 3.50 14.13 2.91
C ASN A 158 2.18 13.45 2.50
N ILE A 159 1.94 12.23 3.00
CA ILE A 159 0.67 11.53 2.79
C ILE A 159 -0.49 12.35 3.38
N LEU A 160 -0.37 12.80 4.64
CA LEU A 160 -1.41 13.59 5.29
C LEU A 160 -1.70 14.90 4.53
N GLU A 161 -0.66 15.61 4.08
CA GLU A 161 -0.81 16.81 3.26
C GLU A 161 -1.51 16.51 1.92
N HIS A 162 -1.15 15.39 1.28
CA HIS A 162 -1.78 14.96 0.03
C HIS A 162 -3.29 14.78 0.20
N PHE A 163 -3.70 14.02 1.22
CA PHE A 163 -5.11 13.71 1.48
C PHE A 163 -5.92 14.92 1.93
N ASN A 164 -5.28 15.90 2.58
CA ASN A 164 -5.92 17.16 2.96
C ASN A 164 -5.93 18.20 1.83
N SER A 165 -5.29 17.92 0.69
CA SER A 165 -5.27 18.85 -0.44
C SER A 165 -6.61 18.87 -1.20
N PRO A 166 -7.04 20.02 -1.75
CA PRO A 166 -8.23 20.09 -2.62
C PRO A 166 -8.12 19.23 -3.89
N SER A 167 -6.91 18.80 -4.23
CA SER A 167 -6.64 17.96 -5.40
C SER A 167 -6.87 16.47 -5.14
N ALA A 168 -7.02 16.06 -3.88
CA ALA A 168 -7.24 14.67 -3.50
C ALA A 168 -8.52 14.14 -4.15
N TYR A 169 -8.38 13.08 -4.93
CA TYR A 169 -9.50 12.46 -5.64
C TYR A 169 -9.88 11.15 -4.96
N ALA A 170 -11.18 10.90 -4.88
CA ALA A 170 -11.75 9.58 -4.64
C ALA A 170 -13.03 9.42 -5.48
N PRO A 171 -13.32 8.22 -6.00
CA PRO A 171 -14.59 7.96 -6.69
C PRO A 171 -15.80 8.30 -5.80
N SER A 172 -16.82 8.93 -6.39
CA SER A 172 -18.05 9.26 -5.67
C SER A 172 -18.86 8.01 -5.32
N LEU A 173 -19.43 7.99 -4.12
CA LEU A 173 -20.39 6.96 -3.71
C LEU A 173 -21.70 7.08 -4.51
N GLY A 174 -22.34 5.94 -4.75
CA GLY A 174 -23.67 5.89 -5.38
C GLY A 174 -24.79 6.12 -4.37
N SER A 175 -26.03 6.04 -4.85
CA SER A 175 -27.23 6.21 -4.02
C SER A 175 -27.72 4.91 -3.37
N SER A 176 -27.10 3.78 -3.75
CA SER A 176 -27.38 2.45 -3.23
C SER A 176 -26.12 1.61 -3.10
N GLN A 177 -26.21 0.50 -2.34
CA GLN A 177 -25.13 -0.47 -2.24
C GLN A 177 -24.75 -1.04 -3.62
N ALA A 178 -25.73 -1.39 -4.46
CA ALA A 178 -25.49 -1.96 -5.79
C ALA A 178 -24.74 -1.00 -6.74
N GLU A 179 -24.98 0.30 -6.58
CA GLU A 179 -24.27 1.37 -7.28
C GLU A 179 -22.91 1.68 -6.66
N THR A 180 -22.63 1.26 -5.42
CA THR A 180 -21.39 1.62 -4.71
C THR A 180 -20.42 0.45 -4.60
N GLU A 181 -20.89 -0.79 -4.64
CA GLU A 181 -20.10 -2.02 -4.42
C GLU A 181 -19.03 -2.27 -5.48
N HIS A 182 -19.03 -1.51 -6.57
CA HIS A 182 -17.99 -1.57 -7.59
C HIS A 182 -16.72 -0.77 -7.22
N ILE A 183 -16.82 0.14 -6.25
CA ILE A 183 -15.71 0.95 -5.71
C ILE A 183 -15.46 0.71 -4.22
N ILE A 184 -16.46 0.27 -3.46
CA ILE A 184 -16.35 -0.05 -2.03
C ILE A 184 -16.40 -1.55 -1.80
N ASP A 185 -15.58 -2.04 -0.87
CA ASP A 185 -15.61 -3.41 -0.38
C ASP A 185 -16.47 -3.53 0.89
N PHE A 186 -17.65 -4.12 0.76
CA PHE A 186 -18.58 -4.35 1.87
C PHE A 186 -18.35 -5.69 2.59
N SER A 187 -17.33 -6.46 2.22
CA SER A 187 -17.07 -7.77 2.86
C SER A 187 -16.38 -7.66 4.22
N MET A 188 -15.84 -6.47 4.57
CA MET A 188 -15.16 -6.26 5.84
C MET A 188 -16.14 -5.79 6.93
N CYS A 189 -16.12 -6.43 8.10
CA CYS A 189 -17.04 -6.10 9.18
C CYS A 189 -16.66 -4.76 9.82
N GLY A 190 -17.64 -3.87 10.02
CA GLY A 190 -17.49 -2.61 10.76
C GLY A 190 -16.84 -1.46 9.98
N ILE A 191 -16.36 -1.70 8.77
CA ILE A 191 -15.70 -0.72 7.90
C ILE A 191 -16.11 -0.92 6.44
N SER A 192 -15.88 0.09 5.61
CA SER A 192 -16.19 0.06 4.17
C SER A 192 -15.03 0.68 3.38
N PRO A 193 -13.92 -0.07 3.20
CA PRO A 193 -12.78 0.42 2.44
C PRO A 193 -13.10 0.55 0.95
N TYR A 194 -12.47 1.52 0.28
CA TYR A 194 -12.37 1.44 -1.18
C TYR A 194 -11.73 0.11 -1.56
N ARG A 195 -12.21 -0.50 -2.64
CA ARG A 195 -11.67 -1.78 -3.13
C ARG A 195 -10.19 -1.60 -3.40
N PHE A 196 -9.37 -2.39 -2.72
CA PHE A 196 -7.93 -2.33 -2.86
C PHE A 196 -7.32 -3.73 -2.98
N ASN A 197 -6.14 -3.76 -3.59
CA ASN A 197 -5.28 -4.93 -3.62
C ASN A 197 -3.86 -4.53 -3.20
N ILE A 198 -3.14 -5.50 -2.64
CA ILE A 198 -1.72 -5.36 -2.33
C ILE A 198 -0.97 -6.40 -3.16
N ASN A 199 -0.09 -5.93 -4.02
CA ASN A 199 0.70 -6.78 -4.92
C ASN A 199 2.17 -6.41 -4.78
N TYR A 200 3.08 -7.34 -5.03
CA TYR A 200 4.51 -7.04 -4.99
C TYR A 200 5.26 -7.68 -6.17
N LEU A 201 6.37 -7.04 -6.50
CA LEU A 201 7.37 -7.50 -7.45
C LEU A 201 8.68 -7.69 -6.69
N ALA A 202 9.10 -8.94 -6.59
CA ALA A 202 10.44 -9.34 -6.20
C ALA A 202 11.10 -10.04 -7.40
N ASN A 203 12.43 -10.06 -7.48
CA ASN A 203 13.14 -10.67 -8.62
C ASN A 203 12.73 -12.15 -8.80
N SER A 204 12.43 -12.89 -7.72
CA SER A 204 11.97 -14.28 -7.80
C SER A 204 10.43 -14.46 -7.85
N CYS A 205 9.62 -13.42 -7.68
CA CYS A 205 8.16 -13.56 -7.61
C CYS A 205 7.42 -12.36 -8.24
N GLN A 206 6.64 -12.64 -9.28
CA GLN A 206 5.51 -11.80 -9.67
C GLN A 206 4.28 -12.36 -8.94
N SER A 207 3.67 -11.60 -8.02
CA SER A 207 2.36 -11.98 -7.48
C SER A 207 1.35 -12.04 -8.64
N ARG A 208 0.89 -13.25 -8.99
CA ARG A 208 -0.12 -13.47 -10.03
C ARG A 208 -1.45 -12.84 -9.61
N SER A 209 -1.67 -11.59 -10.01
CA SER A 209 -3.02 -11.09 -10.29
C SER A 209 -3.04 -10.58 -11.73
N GLY A 210 -4.14 -10.86 -12.42
CA GLY A 210 -4.20 -10.99 -13.88
C GLY A 210 -3.70 -9.81 -14.73
N VAL A 211 -3.39 -10.16 -15.98
CA VAL A 211 -2.96 -9.32 -17.12
C VAL A 211 -1.46 -9.00 -17.15
N SER A 212 -0.77 -9.81 -17.96
CA SER A 212 0.59 -9.62 -18.45
C SER A 212 0.78 -8.23 -19.05
N VAL A 213 1.34 -7.30 -18.28
CA VAL A 213 2.03 -6.14 -18.84
C VAL A 213 3.52 -6.42 -18.72
N THR A 214 4.10 -6.86 -19.84
CA THR A 214 5.54 -6.93 -20.04
C THR A 214 6.11 -5.53 -19.81
N MET A 215 6.60 -5.22 -18.60
CA MET A 215 7.42 -4.04 -18.40
C MET A 215 8.72 -4.24 -19.16
N ARG A 216 8.79 -3.63 -20.35
CA ARG A 216 10.04 -3.43 -21.07
C ARG A 216 10.98 -2.65 -20.14
N ARG A 217 12.11 -3.27 -19.79
CA ARG A 217 13.25 -2.61 -19.15
C ARG A 217 13.63 -1.38 -19.97
N ILE A 218 13.19 -0.19 -19.57
CA ILE A 218 13.77 1.06 -20.05
C ILE A 218 14.88 1.43 -19.06
N PHE A 219 16.01 0.72 -19.19
CA PHE A 219 17.30 1.30 -18.86
C PHE A 219 17.83 1.82 -20.19
N LYS A 220 17.55 3.08 -20.52
CA LYS A 220 18.26 3.74 -21.60
C LYS A 220 19.19 4.76 -20.96
N ASP A 221 20.46 4.46 -21.08
CA ASP A 221 21.61 5.25 -20.67
C ASP A 221 21.45 6.74 -21.00
N ALA A 222 21.64 7.58 -19.99
CA ALA A 222 22.07 8.96 -20.16
C ALA A 222 23.45 9.10 -19.51
N ARG A 223 24.47 8.63 -20.23
CA ARG A 223 25.85 9.08 -20.06
C ARG A 223 26.34 9.56 -21.42
N LEU A 224 27.04 10.70 -21.35
CA LEU A 224 27.58 11.57 -22.41
C LEU A 224 26.62 12.68 -22.85
#